data_AF-A0A3E0H955-F1
#
_entry.id   AF-A0A3E0H955-F1
#
_cell.length_a   1.000
_cell.length_b   1.000
_cell.length_c   1.000
_cell.angle_alpha   90.00
_cell.angle_beta   90.00
_cell.angle_gamma   90.00
#
_symmetry.space_group_name_H-M   'P 1'
#
loop_
_entity.id
_entity.type
_entity.pdbx_description
1 polymer ?
#
loop_
_entity_poly.entity_id
_entity_poly.type
_entity_poly.pdbx_seq_one_letter_code
_entity_poly.pdbx_strand_id
1 'polypeptide(L)'
;MSESTSTPYRPLSADEAAAQKPLTGGSWADWVLLVLALISVALLAWESWGSVTPMQREAIILADYSICALFFLNFLWRWRAEQWTLGFVGRNWYDVLGMIPVSDPALRSFRLIRVVILLARMGVAADRVLGEEFTYRLVNRFKQGIVRAISGSVTVAVLDQVADVLVKGTYTRNIARALEENQSELRDMIREKLREDPQTGRFKRLPYYNEIIEGTTETALRVIEQVLHDPRTDELVADLLRENIDQIRLAVAAKEAKKHA
;
A
#
# COMPACT_ATOMS: atom_id res chain seq x y z
N MET A 1 -22.40 -8.72 -11.42
CA MET A 1 -22.25 -7.26 -11.34
C MET A 1 -22.15 -6.90 -9.88
N SER A 2 -20.95 -6.58 -9.39
CA SER A 2 -20.72 -6.20 -7.98
C SER A 2 -20.51 -4.69 -7.95
N GLU A 3 -21.48 -3.95 -7.40
CA GLU A 3 -21.37 -2.51 -7.19
C GLU A 3 -20.25 -2.25 -6.16
N SER A 4 -19.15 -1.67 -6.65
CA SER A 4 -18.14 -1.06 -5.79
C SER A 4 -18.71 0.26 -5.27
N THR A 5 -19.21 0.24 -4.04
CA THR A 5 -19.58 1.46 -3.30
C THR A 5 -18.29 2.22 -2.96
N SER A 6 -17.84 3.03 -3.91
CA SER A 6 -16.79 4.02 -3.70
C SER A 6 -17.40 5.18 -2.91
N THR A 7 -17.37 5.08 -1.59
CA THR A 7 -17.69 6.22 -0.72
C THR A 7 -16.72 7.36 -1.07
N PRO A 8 -17.20 8.53 -1.53
CA PRO A 8 -16.31 9.63 -1.88
C PRO A 8 -15.51 10.04 -0.65
N TYR A 9 -14.20 10.23 -0.83
CA TYR A 9 -13.35 10.82 0.21
C TYR A 9 -13.87 12.21 0.54
N ARG A 10 -14.52 12.34 1.70
CA ARG A 10 -14.95 13.62 2.26
C ARG A 10 -13.81 14.14 3.13
N PRO A 11 -13.14 15.25 2.76
CA PRO A 11 -12.19 15.87 3.67
C PRO A 11 -12.92 16.30 4.95
N LEU A 12 -12.30 16.05 6.10
CA LEU A 12 -12.79 16.51 7.40
C LEU A 12 -13.06 18.01 7.32
N SER A 13 -14.25 18.44 7.74
CA SER A 13 -14.56 19.87 7.83
C SER A 13 -13.67 20.55 8.88
N ALA A 14 -13.46 21.86 8.75
CA ALA A 14 -12.63 22.62 9.70
C ALA A 14 -13.13 22.47 11.15
N ASP A 15 -14.43 22.32 11.35
CA ASP A 15 -15.05 22.08 12.66
C ASP A 15 -14.85 20.63 13.15
N GLU A 16 -14.84 19.63 12.27
CA GLU A 16 -14.51 18.23 12.61
C GLU A 16 -13.01 18.03 12.87
N ALA A 17 -12.15 18.75 12.14
CA ALA A 17 -10.71 18.81 12.36
C ALA A 17 -10.37 19.59 13.65
N ALA A 18 -11.15 20.62 13.99
CA ALA A 18 -11.03 21.34 15.27
C ALA A 18 -11.64 20.55 16.46
N ALA A 19 -12.65 19.71 16.21
CA ALA A 19 -13.24 18.79 17.19
C ALA A 19 -12.42 17.51 17.41
N GLN A 20 -11.46 17.21 16.52
CA GLN A 20 -10.26 16.45 16.89
C GLN A 20 -9.47 17.31 17.86
N LYS A 21 -9.97 17.32 19.09
CA LYS A 21 -9.40 18.01 20.23
C LYS A 21 -7.92 17.62 20.24
N PRO A 22 -6.98 18.55 20.00
CA PRO A 22 -5.63 18.28 20.41
C PRO A 22 -5.76 18.02 21.91
N LEU A 23 -5.44 16.81 22.37
CA LEU A 23 -5.18 16.55 23.77
C LEU A 23 -3.85 17.24 24.12
N THR A 24 -3.74 18.53 23.82
CA THR A 24 -2.79 19.44 24.42
C THR A 24 -3.22 19.62 25.85
N GLY A 25 -2.47 18.98 26.73
CA GLY A 25 -2.64 19.12 28.16
C GLY A 25 -2.05 17.91 28.83
N GLY A 26 -0.71 17.82 28.83
CA GLY A 26 -0.02 16.89 29.70
C GLY A 26 -0.57 17.09 31.11
N SER A 27 -1.38 16.13 31.54
CA SER A 27 -1.92 16.10 32.89
C SER A 27 -0.73 16.16 33.84
N TRP A 28 -0.90 16.74 35.02
CA TRP A 28 0.15 16.69 36.05
C TRP A 28 0.62 15.24 36.29
N ALA A 29 -0.29 14.27 36.08
CA ALA A 29 0.03 12.84 36.10
C ALA A 29 1.02 12.43 35.01
N ASP A 30 0.92 12.97 33.79
CA ASP A 30 1.84 12.67 32.69
C ASP A 30 3.24 13.21 32.96
N TRP A 31 3.33 14.40 33.59
CA TRP A 31 4.60 14.97 34.04
C TRP A 31 5.23 14.16 35.19
N VAL A 32 4.43 13.71 36.16
CA VAL A 32 4.91 12.81 37.22
C VAL A 32 5.43 11.51 36.63
N LEU A 33 4.68 10.89 35.71
CA LEU A 33 5.10 9.65 35.07
C LEU A 33 6.32 9.84 34.16
N LEU A 34 6.49 11.00 33.51
CA LEU A 34 7.70 11.34 32.77
C LEU A 34 8.92 11.42 33.69
N VAL A 35 8.81 12.14 34.81
CA VAL A 35 9.89 12.25 35.81
C VAL A 35 10.23 10.87 36.36
N LEU A 36 9.23 10.04 36.65
CA LEU A 36 9.44 8.65 37.09
C LEU A 36 10.14 7.80 36.02
N ALA A 37 9.81 7.96 34.74
CA ALA A 37 10.54 7.31 33.64
C ALA A 37 12.01 7.74 33.58
N LEU A 38 12.29 9.03 33.72
CA LEU A 38 13.66 9.55 33.71
C LEU A 38 14.46 9.05 34.92
N ILE A 39 13.87 9.05 36.11
CA ILE A 39 14.46 8.48 37.32
C ILE A 39 14.75 7.00 37.13
N SER A 40 13.80 6.25 36.57
CA SER A 40 13.95 4.82 36.29
C SER A 40 15.12 4.53 35.32
N VAL A 41 15.25 5.32 34.25
CA VAL A 41 16.37 5.26 33.31
C VAL A 41 17.70 5.60 34.00
N ALA A 42 17.73 6.64 34.83
CA ALA A 42 18.92 7.07 35.55
C ALA A 42 19.39 6.02 36.57
N LEU A 43 18.47 5.43 37.33
CA LEU A 43 18.77 4.33 38.27
C LEU A 43 19.32 3.10 37.54
N LEU A 44 18.76 2.77 36.38
CA LEU A 44 19.23 1.65 35.57
C LEU A 44 20.62 1.90 34.95
N ALA A 45 20.88 3.13 34.52
CA ALA A 45 22.20 3.56 34.04
C ALA A 45 23.24 3.51 35.16
N TRP A 46 22.88 4.00 36.35
CA TRP A 46 23.71 3.93 37.55
C TRP A 46 24.03 2.49 37.96
N GLU A 47 23.05 1.58 37.88
CA GLU A 47 23.27 0.15 38.12
C GLU A 47 24.15 -0.52 37.04
N SER A 48 24.14 0.00 35.81
CA SER A 48 24.90 -0.57 34.67
C SER A 48 26.38 -0.20 34.72
N TRP A 49 26.68 1.05 35.09
CA TRP A 49 28.03 1.62 35.00
C TRP A 49 28.66 1.97 36.35
N GLY A 50 27.87 2.05 37.42
CA GLY A 50 28.34 2.37 38.78
C GLY A 50 28.66 1.13 39.62
N SER A 51 29.52 1.31 40.63
CA SER A 51 29.79 0.29 41.65
C SER A 51 28.68 0.31 42.71
N VAL A 52 27.62 -0.48 42.48
CA VAL A 52 26.43 -0.52 43.36
C VAL A 52 26.58 -1.61 44.43
N THR A 53 26.38 -1.25 45.69
CA THR A 53 26.40 -2.21 46.81
C THR A 53 25.16 -3.12 46.80
N PRO A 54 25.21 -4.30 47.45
CA PRO A 54 24.06 -5.22 47.49
C PRO A 54 22.77 -4.58 48.03
N MET A 55 22.86 -3.76 49.08
CA MET A 55 21.72 -3.03 49.65
C MET A 55 21.16 -1.96 48.70
N GLN A 56 22.03 -1.23 47.98
CA GLN A 56 21.59 -0.25 46.98
C GLN A 56 20.89 -0.92 45.80
N ARG A 57 21.33 -2.12 45.42
CA ARG A 57 20.71 -2.90 44.34
C ARG A 57 19.29 -3.34 44.70
N GLU A 58 19.06 -3.80 45.92
CA GLU A 58 17.71 -4.13 46.38
C GLU A 58 16.77 -2.92 46.37
N ALA A 59 17.27 -1.75 46.79
CA ALA A 59 16.51 -0.50 46.73
C ALA A 59 16.19 -0.10 45.28
N ILE A 60 17.12 -0.28 44.33
CA ILE A 60 16.89 -0.01 42.90
C ILE A 60 15.83 -0.96 42.33
N ILE A 61 15.89 -2.25 42.66
CA ILE A 61 14.89 -3.24 42.23
C ILE A 61 13.51 -2.84 42.76
N LEU A 62 13.39 -2.53 44.05
CA LEU A 62 12.12 -2.14 44.66
C LEU A 62 11.55 -0.85 44.03
N ALA A 63 12.41 0.13 43.75
CA ALA A 63 12.03 1.36 43.06
C ALA A 63 11.54 1.08 41.64
N ASP A 64 12.21 0.21 40.88
CA ASP A 64 11.84 -0.16 39.51
C ASP A 64 10.47 -0.84 39.46
N TYR A 65 10.20 -1.78 40.37
CA TYR A 65 8.87 -2.41 40.50
C TYR A 65 7.78 -1.39 40.85
N SER A 66 8.07 -0.45 41.76
CA SER A 66 7.13 0.59 42.16
C SER A 66 6.78 1.52 40.99
N ILE A 67 7.78 1.91 40.21
CA ILE A 67 7.60 2.74 39.00
C ILE A 67 6.80 1.95 37.96
N CYS A 68 7.15 0.70 37.67
CA CYS A 68 6.40 -0.14 36.73
C CYS A 68 4.94 -0.33 37.14
N ALA A 69 4.65 -0.50 38.43
CA ALA A 69 3.28 -0.60 38.94
C ALA A 69 2.47 0.69 38.69
N LEU A 70 3.08 1.87 38.88
CA LEU A 70 2.41 3.15 38.59
C LEU A 70 2.10 3.31 37.10
N PHE A 71 3.02 2.90 36.22
CA PHE A 71 2.79 2.90 34.77
C PHE A 71 1.68 1.93 34.37
N PHE A 72 1.67 0.73 34.97
CA PHE A 72 0.63 -0.27 34.75
C PHE A 72 -0.76 0.25 35.11
N LEU A 73 -0.91 0.82 36.32
CA LEU A 73 -2.18 1.37 36.78
C LEU A 73 -2.68 2.51 35.89
N ASN A 74 -1.78 3.41 35.47
CA ASN A 74 -2.14 4.51 34.58
C ASN A 74 -2.61 4.03 33.20
N PHE A 75 -1.91 3.06 32.62
CA PHE A 75 -2.33 2.46 31.35
C PHE A 75 -3.66 1.73 31.48
N LEU A 76 -3.89 0.99 32.57
CA LEU A 76 -5.16 0.29 32.80
C LEU A 76 -6.32 1.28 32.91
N TRP A 77 -6.08 2.44 33.55
CA TRP A 77 -7.04 3.54 33.60
C TRP A 77 -7.34 4.10 32.20
N ARG A 78 -6.31 4.40 31.40
CA ARG A 78 -6.48 4.91 30.02
C ARG A 78 -7.18 3.89 29.12
N TRP A 79 -6.79 2.62 29.22
CA TRP A 79 -7.39 1.54 28.45
C TRP A 79 -8.86 1.34 28.79
N ARG A 80 -9.22 1.47 30.08
CA ARG A 80 -10.62 1.48 30.54
C ARG A 80 -11.39 2.69 29.99
N ALA A 81 -10.79 3.89 30.00
CA ALA A 81 -11.41 5.09 29.46
C ALA A 81 -11.70 4.96 27.95
N GLU A 82 -10.89 4.19 27.23
CA GLU A 82 -11.03 3.90 25.80
C GLU A 82 -11.74 2.56 25.52
N GLN A 83 -12.60 2.13 26.45
CA GLN A 83 -13.50 0.97 26.32
C GLN A 83 -12.80 -0.35 25.99
N TRP A 84 -11.57 -0.55 26.46
CA TRP A 84 -10.83 -1.80 26.33
C TRP A 84 -10.53 -2.22 24.88
N THR A 85 -10.46 -1.26 23.96
CA THR A 85 -10.18 -1.56 22.54
C THR A 85 -8.78 -2.16 22.36
N LEU A 86 -8.66 -3.24 21.58
CA LEU A 86 -7.35 -3.83 21.26
C LEU A 86 -6.50 -2.89 20.38
N GLY A 87 -7.14 -2.02 19.60
CA GLY A 87 -6.48 -0.98 18.83
C GLY A 87 -5.74 0.05 19.69
N PHE A 88 -6.12 0.23 20.95
CA PHE A 88 -5.38 1.05 21.91
C PHE A 88 -4.03 0.42 22.27
N VAL A 89 -4.01 -0.87 22.55
CA VAL A 89 -2.80 -1.62 22.93
C VAL A 89 -1.80 -1.65 21.77
N GLY A 90 -2.28 -1.89 20.54
CA GLY A 90 -1.41 -1.88 19.34
C GLY A 90 -0.79 -0.51 19.06
N ARG A 91 -1.49 0.59 19.37
CA ARG A 91 -0.95 1.95 19.26
C ARG A 91 0.01 2.30 20.40
N ASN A 92 -0.31 1.91 21.64
CA ASN A 92 0.45 2.20 22.85
C ASN A 92 1.35 1.02 23.28
N TRP A 93 1.89 0.26 22.34
CA TRP A 93 2.70 -0.93 22.65
C TRP A 93 3.97 -0.60 23.47
N TYR A 94 4.49 0.62 23.34
CA TYR A 94 5.59 1.11 24.17
C TYR A 94 5.22 1.23 25.64
N ASP A 95 3.99 1.66 25.96
CA ASP A 95 3.51 1.71 27.35
C ASP A 95 3.47 0.29 27.95
N VAL A 96 3.08 -0.70 27.15
CA VAL A 96 3.09 -2.13 27.55
C VAL A 96 4.51 -2.60 27.84
N LEU A 97 5.49 -2.24 26.99
CA LEU A 97 6.88 -2.61 27.23
C LEU A 97 7.51 -1.82 28.40
N GLY A 98 7.07 -0.58 28.63
CA GLY A 98 7.54 0.27 29.73
C GLY A 98 7.14 -0.27 31.12
N MET A 99 6.12 -1.13 31.18
CA MET A 99 5.68 -1.80 32.42
C MET A 99 6.56 -2.97 32.83
N ILE A 100 7.46 -3.43 31.96
CA ILE A 100 8.29 -4.60 32.27
C ILE A 100 9.42 -4.15 33.22
N PRO A 101 9.51 -4.74 34.43
CA PRO A 101 10.61 -4.44 35.35
C PRO A 101 11.91 -4.97 34.73
N VAL A 102 12.86 -4.07 34.49
CA VAL A 102 14.16 -4.41 33.90
C VAL A 102 15.05 -5.10 34.92
N SER A 103 14.76 -4.87 36.20
CA SER A 103 15.55 -5.37 37.33
C SER A 103 15.21 -6.82 37.71
N ASP A 104 14.33 -7.49 36.96
CA ASP A 104 13.96 -8.89 37.19
C ASP A 104 15.19 -9.82 37.06
N PRO A 105 15.47 -10.68 38.07
CA PRO A 105 16.57 -11.64 38.03
C PRO A 105 16.60 -12.53 36.78
N ALA A 106 15.45 -12.83 36.17
CA ALA A 106 15.34 -13.69 35.00
C ALA A 106 15.82 -13.02 33.70
N LEU A 107 15.73 -11.69 33.60
CA LEU A 107 16.09 -10.92 32.40
C LEU A 107 17.53 -10.39 32.43
N ARG A 108 18.24 -10.55 33.55
CA ARG A 108 19.63 -10.08 33.75
C ARG A 108 20.64 -10.59 32.72
N SER A 109 20.47 -11.82 32.23
CA SER A 109 21.43 -12.45 31.33
C SER A 109 21.39 -11.88 29.91
N PHE A 110 20.31 -11.19 29.53
CA PHE A 110 20.09 -10.74 28.16
C PHE A 110 20.31 -9.23 28.01
N ARG A 111 21.56 -8.85 27.73
CA ARG A 111 21.95 -7.43 27.51
C ARG A 111 21.09 -6.73 26.46
N LEU A 112 20.66 -7.45 25.42
CA LEU A 112 19.76 -6.93 24.37
C LEU A 112 18.37 -6.56 24.91
N ILE A 113 17.79 -7.39 25.79
CA ILE A 113 16.48 -7.10 26.40
C ILE A 113 16.55 -5.81 27.21
N ARG A 114 17.63 -5.60 27.96
CA ARG A 114 17.86 -4.35 28.71
C ARG A 114 17.88 -3.11 27.82
N VAL A 115 18.56 -3.19 26.67
CA VAL A 115 18.61 -2.09 25.68
C VAL A 115 17.23 -1.85 25.08
N VAL A 116 16.49 -2.90 24.72
CA VAL A 116 15.14 -2.78 24.16
C VAL A 116 14.18 -2.13 25.16
N ILE A 117 14.19 -2.52 26.43
CA ILE A 117 13.31 -1.92 27.44
C ILE A 117 13.73 -0.49 27.76
N LEU A 118 15.05 -0.19 27.79
CA LEU A 118 15.54 1.17 27.94
C LEU A 118 15.04 2.08 26.80
N LEU A 119 15.12 1.60 25.56
CA LEU A 119 14.59 2.30 24.39
C LEU A 119 13.06 2.44 24.47
N ALA A 120 12.35 1.43 24.96
CA ALA A 120 10.91 1.50 25.16
C ALA A 120 10.52 2.56 26.21
N ARG A 121 11.24 2.64 27.34
CA ARG A 121 11.03 3.67 28.38
C ARG A 121 11.34 5.08 27.87
N MET A 122 12.38 5.23 27.04
CA MET A 122 12.63 6.47 26.31
C MET A 122 11.51 6.79 25.31
N GLY A 123 10.97 5.78 24.63
CA GLY A 123 9.80 5.91 23.76
C GLY A 123 8.58 6.44 24.50
N VAL A 124 8.29 5.91 25.69
CA VAL A 124 7.21 6.41 26.56
C VAL A 124 7.47 7.84 27.04
N ALA A 125 8.71 8.17 27.41
CA ALA A 125 9.08 9.54 27.78
C ALA A 125 8.93 10.53 26.61
N ALA A 126 9.31 10.11 25.40
CA ALA A 126 9.20 10.91 24.18
C ALA A 126 7.74 11.09 23.75
N ASP A 127 6.94 10.03 23.80
CA ASP A 127 5.51 10.07 23.45
C ASP A 127 4.72 11.00 24.40
N ARG A 128 5.07 11.06 25.68
CA ARG A 128 4.46 11.98 26.66
C ARG A 128 4.80 13.46 26.46
N VAL A 129 5.95 13.77 25.86
CA VAL A 129 6.37 15.15 25.58
C VAL A 129 5.94 15.60 24.17
N LEU A 130 5.86 14.67 23.22
CA LEU A 130 5.62 14.95 21.79
C LEU A 130 4.21 14.59 21.31
N GLY A 131 3.41 13.91 22.15
CA GLY A 131 2.03 13.50 21.88
C GLY A 131 1.91 12.24 21.01
N GLU A 132 0.73 11.60 21.06
CA GLU A 132 0.35 10.35 20.37
C GLU A 132 0.59 10.38 18.83
N GLU A 133 0.80 11.57 18.25
CA GLU A 133 1.13 11.78 16.83
C GLU A 133 2.58 11.49 16.44
N PHE A 134 3.52 11.37 17.38
CA PHE A 134 4.91 11.05 17.04
C PHE A 134 5.00 9.67 16.37
N THR A 135 4.31 8.68 16.92
CA THR A 135 4.30 7.30 16.43
C THR A 135 3.66 7.20 15.05
N TYR A 136 2.51 7.86 14.83
CA TYR A 136 1.86 7.90 13.52
C TYR A 136 2.79 8.52 12.47
N ARG A 137 3.42 9.66 12.79
CA ARG A 137 4.37 10.32 11.88
C ARG A 137 5.60 9.48 11.60
N LEU A 138 6.14 8.79 12.60
CA LEU A 138 7.34 7.96 12.45
C LEU A 138 7.04 6.71 11.61
N VAL A 139 6.00 5.96 11.95
CA VAL A 139 5.59 4.76 11.18
C VAL A 139 5.21 5.14 9.75
N ASN A 140 4.47 6.24 9.57
CA ASN A 140 4.10 6.69 8.23
C ASN A 140 5.33 7.15 7.42
N ARG A 141 6.31 7.79 8.06
CA ARG A 141 7.60 8.12 7.42
C ARG A 141 8.36 6.87 6.98
N PHE A 142 8.44 5.84 7.84
CA PHE A 142 9.11 4.58 7.51
C PHE A 142 8.36 3.80 6.42
N LYS A 143 7.03 3.69 6.51
CA LYS A 143 6.22 3.07 5.46
C LYS A 143 6.41 3.78 4.13
N GLN A 144 6.37 5.12 4.11
CA GLN A 144 6.62 5.88 2.90
C GLN A 144 8.05 5.70 2.39
N GLY A 145 9.05 5.61 3.28
CA GLY A 145 10.43 5.34 2.90
C GLY A 145 10.61 3.95 2.27
N ILE A 146 10.08 2.91 2.90
CA ILE A 146 10.11 1.52 2.41
C ILE A 146 9.36 1.41 1.09
N VAL A 147 8.13 1.94 1.01
CA VAL A 147 7.33 1.93 -0.22
C VAL A 147 8.06 2.67 -1.32
N ARG A 148 8.61 3.86 -1.08
CA ARG A 148 9.39 4.58 -2.11
C ARG A 148 10.61 3.78 -2.56
N ALA A 149 11.35 3.15 -1.64
CA ALA A 149 12.54 2.37 -1.97
C ALA A 149 12.23 1.11 -2.80
N ILE A 150 11.07 0.49 -2.56
CA ILE A 150 10.68 -0.79 -3.19
C ILE A 150 9.79 -0.58 -4.42
N SER A 151 8.96 0.48 -4.47
CA SER A 151 7.99 0.68 -5.53
C SER A 151 8.62 0.76 -6.91
N GLY A 152 9.76 1.45 -7.07
CA GLY A 152 10.42 1.55 -8.37
C GLY A 152 10.83 0.19 -8.93
N SER A 153 11.49 -0.64 -8.11
CA SER A 153 11.95 -1.97 -8.53
C SER A 153 10.80 -2.95 -8.75
N VAL A 154 9.78 -2.92 -7.89
CA VAL A 154 8.60 -3.77 -8.04
C VAL A 154 7.78 -3.38 -9.27
N THR A 155 7.58 -2.09 -9.55
CA THR A 155 6.85 -1.65 -10.73
C THR A 155 7.55 -2.08 -12.02
N VAL A 156 8.87 -1.96 -12.09
CA VAL A 156 9.64 -2.43 -13.26
C VAL A 156 9.57 -3.96 -13.37
N ALA A 157 9.74 -4.69 -12.26
CA ALA A 157 9.66 -6.15 -12.28
C ALA A 157 8.27 -6.68 -12.67
N VAL A 158 7.20 -6.07 -12.17
CA VAL A 158 5.83 -6.46 -12.55
C VAL A 158 5.56 -6.15 -14.02
N LEU A 159 6.00 -4.99 -14.50
CA LEU A 159 5.90 -4.67 -15.92
C LEU A 159 6.71 -5.64 -16.77
N ASP A 160 7.85 -6.12 -16.26
CA ASP A 160 8.68 -7.11 -16.93
C ASP A 160 7.95 -8.45 -17.10
N GLN A 161 7.30 -8.93 -16.04
CA GLN A 161 6.50 -10.16 -16.06
C GLN A 161 5.26 -10.03 -16.94
N VAL A 162 4.53 -8.91 -16.87
CA VAL A 162 3.32 -8.69 -17.70
C VAL A 162 3.70 -8.62 -19.18
N ALA A 163 4.79 -7.93 -19.51
CA ALA A 163 5.32 -7.85 -20.86
C ALA A 163 5.60 -9.22 -21.48
N ASP A 164 6.25 -10.13 -20.75
CA ASP A 164 6.57 -11.48 -21.23
C ASP A 164 5.29 -12.30 -21.53
N VAL A 165 4.25 -12.13 -20.71
CA VAL A 165 2.94 -12.76 -20.94
C VAL A 165 2.25 -12.16 -22.16
N LEU A 166 2.27 -10.84 -22.30
CA LEU A 166 1.65 -10.17 -23.44
C LEU A 166 2.32 -10.60 -24.75
N VAL A 167 3.65 -10.64 -24.84
CA VAL A 167 4.35 -11.05 -26.08
C VAL A 167 4.03 -12.49 -26.50
N LYS A 168 3.67 -13.37 -25.56
CA LYS A 168 3.33 -14.78 -25.83
C LYS A 168 1.84 -15.01 -26.15
N GLY A 169 1.01 -13.97 -26.13
CA GLY A 169 -0.44 -14.06 -26.34
C GLY A 169 -0.85 -14.27 -27.80
N THR A 170 -1.93 -15.03 -28.03
CA THR A 170 -2.51 -15.31 -29.36
C THR A 170 -3.56 -14.26 -29.77
N TYR A 171 -3.17 -12.99 -29.88
CA TYR A 171 -4.12 -11.89 -30.12
C TYR A 171 -4.85 -12.00 -31.44
N THR A 172 -4.16 -12.38 -32.50
CA THR A 172 -4.77 -12.52 -33.84
C THR A 172 -5.88 -13.56 -33.85
N ARG A 173 -5.69 -14.68 -33.14
CA ARG A 173 -6.72 -15.71 -32.93
C ARG A 173 -7.89 -15.22 -32.08
N ASN A 174 -7.61 -14.42 -31.04
CA ASN A 174 -8.67 -13.83 -30.23
C ASN A 174 -9.52 -12.83 -31.03
N ILE A 175 -8.89 -12.05 -31.91
CA ILE A 175 -9.58 -11.14 -32.82
C ILE A 175 -10.37 -11.92 -33.87
N ALA A 176 -9.79 -12.97 -34.47
CA ALA A 176 -10.47 -13.83 -35.43
C ALA A 176 -11.73 -14.48 -34.82
N ARG A 177 -11.60 -15.02 -33.61
CA ARG A 177 -12.74 -15.59 -32.88
C ARG A 177 -13.80 -14.55 -32.57
N ALA A 178 -13.42 -13.35 -32.11
CA ALA A 178 -14.37 -12.27 -31.87
C ALA A 178 -15.05 -11.79 -33.17
N LEU A 179 -14.32 -11.81 -34.30
CA LEU A 179 -14.83 -11.48 -35.62
C LEU A 179 -15.85 -12.51 -36.11
N GLU A 180 -15.58 -13.80 -35.90
CA GLU A 180 -16.48 -14.92 -36.20
C GLU A 180 -17.75 -14.86 -35.34
N GLU A 181 -17.60 -14.67 -34.03
CA GLU A 181 -18.71 -14.57 -33.07
C GLU A 181 -19.69 -13.42 -33.40
N ASN A 182 -19.21 -12.35 -34.04
CA ASN A 182 -19.99 -11.14 -34.34
C ASN A 182 -20.17 -10.89 -35.86
N GLN A 183 -19.99 -11.91 -36.70
CA GLN A 183 -19.95 -11.75 -38.16
C GLN A 183 -21.27 -11.20 -38.74
N SER A 184 -22.43 -11.59 -38.19
CA SER A 184 -23.74 -11.10 -38.62
C SER A 184 -23.91 -9.60 -38.34
N GLU A 185 -23.58 -9.16 -37.13
CA GLU A 185 -23.68 -7.75 -36.73
C GLU A 185 -22.74 -6.87 -37.56
N LEU A 186 -21.52 -7.34 -37.82
CA LEU A 186 -20.56 -6.61 -38.65
C LEU A 186 -21.01 -6.51 -40.10
N ARG A 187 -21.65 -7.55 -40.65
CA ARG A 187 -22.25 -7.50 -42.00
C ARG A 187 -23.35 -6.46 -42.08
N ASP A 188 -24.24 -6.43 -41.09
CA ASP A 188 -25.34 -5.48 -41.05
C ASP A 188 -24.82 -4.03 -40.92
N MET A 189 -23.83 -3.82 -40.06
CA MET A 189 -23.14 -2.53 -39.91
C MET A 189 -22.45 -2.09 -41.20
N ILE A 190 -21.69 -2.98 -41.86
CA ILE A 190 -21.02 -2.68 -43.13
C ILE A 190 -22.05 -2.36 -44.21
N ARG A 191 -23.15 -3.12 -44.28
CA ARG A 191 -24.23 -2.88 -45.24
C ARG A 191 -24.93 -1.55 -45.01
N GLU A 192 -25.20 -1.19 -43.76
CA GLU A 192 -25.74 0.11 -43.39
C GLU A 192 -24.80 1.23 -43.83
N LYS A 193 -23.51 1.16 -43.46
CA LYS A 193 -22.50 2.17 -43.83
C LYS A 193 -22.28 2.28 -45.35
N LEU A 194 -22.25 1.16 -46.06
CA LEU A 194 -22.17 1.16 -47.53
C LEU A 194 -23.44 1.70 -48.18
N ARG A 195 -24.61 1.62 -47.56
CA ARG A 195 -25.83 2.26 -48.07
C ARG A 195 -25.82 3.76 -47.81
N GLU A 196 -25.23 4.20 -46.70
CA GLU A 196 -25.12 5.62 -46.35
C GLU A 196 -24.00 6.34 -47.12
N ASP A 197 -23.03 5.59 -47.64
CA ASP A 197 -21.88 6.15 -48.36
C ASP A 197 -22.32 6.91 -49.66
N PRO A 198 -21.93 8.20 -49.80
CA PRO A 198 -22.26 9.00 -50.98
C PRO A 198 -21.70 8.45 -52.30
N GLN A 199 -20.56 7.75 -52.26
CA GLN A 199 -19.88 7.22 -53.43
C GLN A 199 -20.53 5.93 -53.95
N THR A 200 -21.09 5.10 -53.08
CA THR A 200 -21.84 3.89 -53.46
C THR A 200 -23.25 4.21 -53.96
N GLY A 201 -23.78 5.40 -53.64
CA GLY A 201 -25.10 5.86 -54.07
C GLY A 201 -25.36 5.80 -55.59
N ARG A 202 -24.30 5.92 -56.41
CA ARG A 202 -24.39 5.78 -57.87
C ARG A 202 -24.62 4.34 -58.33
N PHE A 203 -24.15 3.36 -57.56
CA PHE A 203 -24.23 1.94 -57.88
C PHE A 203 -25.54 1.29 -57.41
N LYS A 204 -26.31 1.95 -56.52
CA LYS A 204 -27.63 1.48 -56.04
C LYS A 204 -28.66 1.22 -57.14
N ARG A 205 -28.47 1.78 -58.33
CA ARG A 205 -29.38 1.62 -59.49
C ARG A 205 -29.05 0.40 -60.36
N LEU A 206 -27.93 -0.26 -60.13
CA LEU A 206 -27.52 -1.42 -60.90
C LEU A 206 -28.31 -2.66 -60.47
N PRO A 207 -28.70 -3.54 -61.42
CA PRO A 207 -29.27 -4.84 -61.07
C PRO A 207 -28.24 -5.64 -60.27
N TYR A 208 -28.71 -6.46 -59.32
CA TYR A 208 -27.90 -7.33 -58.46
C TYR A 208 -26.92 -6.61 -57.50
N TYR A 209 -26.99 -5.28 -57.33
CA TYR A 209 -26.11 -4.53 -56.40
C TYR A 209 -26.09 -5.13 -54.98
N ASN A 210 -27.26 -5.46 -54.42
CA ASN A 210 -27.35 -6.00 -53.07
C ASN A 210 -26.68 -7.37 -52.94
N GLU A 211 -26.77 -8.21 -53.97
CA GLU A 211 -26.17 -9.56 -54.01
C GLU A 211 -24.65 -9.48 -54.15
N ILE A 212 -24.15 -8.56 -55.00
CA ILE A 212 -22.71 -8.32 -55.17
C ILE A 212 -22.10 -7.80 -53.87
N ILE A 213 -22.73 -6.82 -53.22
CA ILE A 213 -22.24 -6.28 -51.95
C ILE A 213 -22.25 -7.34 -50.86
N GLU A 214 -23.29 -8.17 -50.79
CA GLU A 214 -23.38 -9.26 -49.83
C GLU A 214 -22.27 -10.29 -50.03
N GLY A 215 -22.10 -10.80 -51.25
CA GLY A 215 -21.04 -11.75 -51.57
C GLY A 215 -19.64 -11.17 -51.37
N THR A 216 -19.44 -9.89 -51.70
CA THR A 216 -18.15 -9.21 -51.48
C THR A 216 -17.87 -9.02 -49.99
N THR A 217 -18.86 -8.61 -49.20
CA THR A 217 -18.70 -8.41 -47.75
C THR A 217 -18.42 -9.74 -47.06
N GLU A 218 -19.15 -10.79 -47.42
CA GLU A 218 -18.92 -12.14 -46.87
C GLU A 218 -17.52 -12.66 -47.23
N THR A 219 -17.12 -12.50 -48.49
CA THR A 219 -15.78 -12.90 -48.94
C THR A 219 -14.69 -12.11 -48.23
N ALA A 220 -14.86 -10.80 -48.09
CA ALA A 220 -13.88 -9.93 -47.43
C ALA A 220 -13.71 -10.30 -45.95
N LEU A 221 -14.81 -10.50 -45.22
CA LEU A 221 -14.76 -10.93 -43.80
C LEU A 221 -14.06 -12.28 -43.65
N ARG A 222 -14.38 -13.24 -44.52
CA ARG A 222 -13.74 -14.55 -44.53
C ARG A 222 -12.24 -14.48 -44.83
N VAL A 223 -11.83 -13.64 -45.78
CA VAL A 223 -10.41 -13.42 -46.09
C VAL A 223 -9.68 -12.75 -44.92
N ILE A 224 -10.31 -11.76 -44.27
CA ILE A 224 -9.73 -11.10 -43.08
C ILE A 224 -9.54 -12.12 -41.95
N GLU A 225 -10.52 -12.97 -41.70
CA GLU A 225 -10.43 -14.06 -40.72
C GLU A 225 -9.27 -15.02 -41.05
N GLN A 226 -9.14 -15.45 -42.31
CA GLN A 226 -8.03 -16.28 -42.77
C GLN A 226 -6.67 -15.61 -42.55
N VAL A 227 -6.56 -14.30 -42.84
CA VAL A 227 -5.34 -13.52 -42.59
C VAL A 227 -5.03 -13.45 -41.10
N LEU A 228 -6.03 -13.30 -40.24
CA LEU A 228 -5.86 -13.30 -38.78
C LEU A 228 -5.46 -14.68 -38.23
N HIS A 229 -5.79 -15.77 -38.92
CA HIS A 229 -5.31 -17.11 -38.57
C HIS A 229 -3.93 -17.45 -39.14
N ASP A 230 -3.38 -16.62 -40.04
CA ASP A 230 -2.06 -16.84 -40.62
C ASP A 230 -0.96 -16.59 -39.57
N PRO A 231 -0.02 -17.53 -39.37
CA PRO A 231 1.05 -17.39 -38.38
C PRO A 231 1.95 -16.17 -38.62
N ARG A 232 2.07 -15.67 -39.86
CA ARG A 232 2.85 -14.45 -40.17
C ARG A 232 2.19 -13.19 -39.63
N THR A 233 0.86 -13.16 -39.62
CA THR A 233 0.10 -12.04 -39.02
C THR A 233 0.25 -12.05 -37.50
N ASP A 234 0.30 -13.23 -36.89
CA ASP A 234 0.56 -13.38 -35.45
C ASP A 234 1.95 -12.87 -35.07
N GLU A 235 2.98 -13.22 -35.85
CA GLU A 235 4.34 -12.71 -35.68
C GLU A 235 4.42 -11.18 -35.83
N LEU A 236 3.77 -10.62 -36.87
CA LEU A 236 3.71 -9.17 -37.08
C LEU A 236 3.09 -8.43 -35.88
N VAL A 237 1.97 -8.93 -35.36
CA VAL A 237 1.31 -8.33 -34.19
C VAL A 237 2.16 -8.50 -32.93
N ALA A 238 2.80 -9.66 -32.75
CA ALA A 238 3.70 -9.90 -31.63
C ALA A 238 4.90 -8.94 -31.63
N ASP A 239 5.48 -8.66 -32.80
CA ASP A 239 6.59 -7.70 -32.95
C ASP A 239 6.15 -6.27 -32.64
N LEU A 240 4.98 -5.85 -33.14
CA LEU A 240 4.41 -4.55 -32.80
C LEU A 240 4.16 -4.41 -31.30
N LEU A 241 3.63 -5.44 -30.64
CA LEU A 241 3.40 -5.43 -29.20
C LEU A 241 4.70 -5.40 -28.42
N ARG A 242 5.71 -6.18 -28.84
CA ARG A 242 7.04 -6.19 -28.21
C ARG A 242 7.65 -4.80 -28.20
N GLU A 243 7.66 -4.13 -29.35
CA GLU A 243 8.18 -2.77 -29.48
C GLU A 243 7.43 -1.77 -28.59
N ASN A 244 6.09 -1.80 -28.59
CA ASN A 244 5.29 -0.90 -27.73
C ASN A 244 5.52 -1.16 -26.23
N ILE A 245 5.63 -2.42 -25.84
CA ILE A 245 5.87 -2.82 -24.44
C ILE A 245 7.25 -2.36 -23.98
N ASP A 246 8.27 -2.49 -24.84
CA ASP A 246 9.62 -2.02 -24.55
C ASP A 246 9.66 -0.49 -24.40
N GLN A 247 8.91 0.25 -25.24
CA GLN A 247 8.76 1.70 -25.07
C GLN A 247 8.11 2.07 -23.72
N ILE A 248 7.05 1.36 -23.31
CA ILE A 248 6.41 1.58 -22.00
C ILE A 248 7.39 1.29 -20.86
N ARG A 249 8.14 0.19 -20.95
CA ARG A 249 9.17 -0.19 -19.97
C ARG A 249 10.23 0.90 -19.81
N LEU A 250 10.78 1.40 -20.91
CA LEU A 250 11.77 2.47 -20.91
C LEU A 250 11.21 3.77 -20.32
N ALA A 251 9.98 4.14 -20.68
CA ALA A 251 9.33 5.34 -20.15
C ALA A 251 9.08 5.25 -18.64
N VAL A 252 8.63 4.10 -18.13
CA VAL A 252 8.42 3.85 -16.69
C VAL A 252 9.73 3.83 -15.93
N ALA A 253 10.76 3.14 -16.44
CA ALA A 253 12.09 3.11 -15.82
C ALA A 253 12.71 4.51 -15.74
N ALA A 254 12.61 5.31 -16.81
CA ALA A 254 13.08 6.69 -16.84
C ALA A 254 12.32 7.59 -15.85
N LYS A 255 11.00 7.38 -15.68
CA LYS A 255 10.18 8.10 -14.71
C LYS A 255 10.58 7.79 -13.27
N GLU A 256 10.80 6.51 -12.94
CA GLU A 256 11.25 6.12 -11.59
C GLU A 256 12.69 6.61 -11.33
N ALA A 257 13.60 6.56 -12.30
CA ALA A 257 14.95 7.12 -12.15
C ALA A 257 14.94 8.63 -11.82
N LYS A 258 14.06 9.42 -12.45
CA LYS A 258 13.88 10.86 -12.14
C LYS A 258 13.29 11.13 -10.77
N LYS A 259 12.56 10.18 -10.20
CA LYS A 259 11.93 10.31 -8.87
C LYS A 259 12.93 10.05 -7.72
N HIS A 260 14.04 9.40 -8.04
CA HIS A 260 15.10 9.03 -7.11
C HIS A 260 16.40 9.87 -7.26
N ALA A 261 16.47 10.73 -8.28
CA ALA A 261 17.51 11.75 -8.45
C ALA A 261 17.15 13.03 -7.69
#